data_AF-A0A967KK25-F1
#
_entry.id   AF-A0A967KK25-F1
#
_cell.length_a   1.000
_cell.length_b   1.000
_cell.length_c   1.000
_cell.angle_alpha   90.00
_cell.angle_beta   90.00
_cell.angle_gamma   90.00
#
_symmetry.space_group_name_H-M   'P 1'
#
loop_
_entity.id
_entity.type
_entity.pdbx_description
1 polymer ?
#
loop_
_entity_poly.entity_id
_entity_poly.type
_entity_poly.pdbx_seq_one_letter_code
_entity_poly.pdbx_strand_id
1 'polypeptide(L)'
;MAKFRRWGASRAISNKTELTRMDGLFPGESLFNEADPITVRVRGVMILENEDQDEWFSKKKNDVLITTTYQFGAEPPVQRLHFMQDDAELGWQGPFFNDIVFSKRDYNPKVDHTLTLRIQVYDIDKIPQELINGVRDMMSSAAVAFPAIAIYAGAVGFAAPILLKLLDNLNEHDSIIDGKIQLEREEEFTGHKLLQPSYCVVFRNPVDEGFFLDKNLRIVDGDDKDFRECSYAVLDVQRKYKEPKGWEIDKKVAKLLEELGGKGKSGETPLHFLRETLDAYTKFQKLKRAIELHNEEDLKGPKKTLYDELLADEELKKFLPL
;
A
#
# COMPACT_ATOMS: atom_id res chain seq x y z
N MET A 1 5.66 27.95 14.48
CA MET A 1 6.24 26.89 13.62
C MET A 1 5.09 26.15 12.96
N ALA A 2 5.26 25.70 11.72
CA ALA A 2 4.22 24.96 11.00
C ALA A 2 4.19 23.50 11.48
N LYS A 3 3.01 22.97 11.77
CA LYS A 3 2.83 21.57 12.17
C LYS A 3 2.14 20.79 11.06
N PHE A 4 2.70 19.64 10.69
CA PHE A 4 2.12 18.78 9.67
C PHE A 4 1.98 17.35 10.17
N ARG A 5 0.90 16.67 9.74
CA ARG A 5 0.72 15.23 9.99
C ARG A 5 1.51 14.34 9.03
N ARG A 6 1.98 14.90 7.91
CA ARG A 6 2.61 14.12 6.84
C ARG A 6 3.89 14.78 6.41
N TRP A 7 4.95 13.99 6.43
CA TRP A 7 6.31 14.39 6.07
C TRP A 7 6.88 13.42 5.05
N GLY A 8 7.90 13.85 4.32
CA GLY A 8 8.65 12.96 3.46
C GLY A 8 10.13 13.00 3.76
N ALA A 9 10.84 11.99 3.28
CA ALA A 9 12.27 11.84 3.42
C ALA A 9 12.87 11.22 2.16
N SER A 10 14.12 11.57 1.87
CA SER A 10 14.88 10.94 0.79
C SER A 10 15.07 9.45 1.07
N ARG A 11 15.08 8.63 0.01
CA ARG A 11 15.38 7.20 0.11
C ARG A 11 16.87 6.92 0.29
N ALA A 12 17.73 7.90 0.01
CA ALA A 12 19.17 7.80 0.19
C ALA A 12 19.59 8.08 1.64
N ILE A 13 19.17 7.22 2.57
CA ILE A 13 19.52 7.36 3.99
C ILE A 13 20.88 6.71 4.26
N SER A 14 21.88 7.52 4.63
CA SER A 14 23.18 7.02 5.10
C SER A 14 23.13 6.68 6.60
N ASN A 15 22.87 7.68 7.44
CA ASN A 15 22.66 7.52 8.89
C ASN A 15 21.26 7.99 9.31
N LYS A 16 20.94 9.25 9.00
CA LYS A 16 19.62 9.86 9.12
C LYS A 16 19.41 10.88 8.02
N THR A 17 18.14 11.11 7.65
CA THR A 17 17.74 12.15 6.70
C THR A 17 16.67 13.03 7.34
N GLU A 18 16.70 14.32 7.06
CA GLU A 18 15.69 15.25 7.56
C GLU A 18 14.30 14.91 7.00
N LEU A 19 13.27 15.07 7.83
CA LEU A 19 11.89 15.06 7.40
C LEU A 19 11.54 16.43 6.83
N THR A 20 11.15 16.48 5.56
CA THR A 20 10.77 17.73 4.89
C THR A 20 9.37 17.64 4.30
N ARG A 21 8.85 18.78 3.87
CA ARG A 21 7.62 18.82 3.07
C ARG A 21 7.83 18.05 1.76
N MET A 22 6.75 17.48 1.25
CA MET A 22 6.75 16.65 0.03
C MET A 22 6.40 17.44 -1.23
N ASP A 23 6.40 18.77 -1.17
CA ASP A 23 6.10 19.65 -2.29
C ASP A 23 7.32 20.03 -3.13
N GLY A 24 8.53 19.65 -2.71
CA GLY A 24 9.76 19.73 -3.51
C GLY A 24 10.36 18.35 -3.80
N LEU A 25 11.31 18.28 -4.74
CA LEU A 25 12.03 17.04 -5.02
C LEU A 25 13.02 16.69 -3.90
N PHE A 26 13.14 15.39 -3.60
CA PHE A 26 14.19 14.90 -2.73
C PHE A 26 15.54 14.83 -3.45
N PRO A 27 16.67 15.04 -2.75
CA PRO A 27 18.00 14.95 -3.36
C PRO A 27 18.23 13.62 -4.08
N GLY A 28 18.61 13.71 -5.36
CA GLY A 28 18.88 12.55 -6.21
C GLY A 28 17.65 11.83 -6.77
N GLU A 29 16.44 12.32 -6.45
CA GLU A 29 15.18 11.76 -6.93
C GLU A 29 14.59 12.61 -8.05
N SER A 30 13.69 11.99 -8.82
CA SER A 30 12.91 12.66 -9.86
C SER A 30 11.49 12.14 -9.86
N LEU A 31 10.57 12.95 -10.39
CA LEU A 31 9.19 12.55 -10.61
C LEU A 31 9.12 11.29 -11.49
N PHE A 32 8.07 10.50 -11.29
CA PHE A 32 7.81 9.35 -12.16
C PHE A 32 7.51 9.79 -13.60
N ASN A 33 8.03 9.04 -14.56
CA ASN A 33 7.84 9.23 -16.00
C ASN A 33 6.90 8.17 -16.56
N GLU A 34 6.37 8.40 -17.75
CA GLU A 34 5.59 7.37 -18.46
C GLU A 34 6.37 6.04 -18.53
N ALA A 35 5.66 4.94 -18.29
CA ALA A 35 6.18 3.57 -18.20
C ALA A 35 7.12 3.30 -17.01
N ASP A 36 7.35 4.25 -16.10
CA ASP A 36 8.06 3.93 -14.85
C ASP A 36 7.21 2.96 -14.01
N PRO A 37 7.83 1.91 -13.42
CA PRO A 37 7.14 1.08 -12.46
C PRO A 37 7.04 1.80 -11.11
N ILE A 38 5.90 1.62 -10.42
CA ILE A 38 5.65 2.19 -9.09
C ILE A 38 5.31 1.05 -8.14
N THR A 39 5.97 1.00 -6.98
CA THR A 39 5.53 0.18 -5.84
C THR A 39 5.47 1.04 -4.60
N VAL A 40 4.38 0.93 -3.83
CA VAL A 40 4.27 1.50 -2.49
C VAL A 40 4.27 0.38 -1.47
N ARG A 41 5.05 0.53 -0.40
CA ARG A 41 5.15 -0.45 0.69
C ARG A 41 4.92 0.20 2.05
N VAL A 42 4.31 -0.52 2.99
CA VAL A 42 4.35 -0.17 4.41
C VAL A 42 5.63 -0.76 4.98
N ARG A 43 6.51 0.07 5.57
CA ARG A 43 7.79 -0.39 6.11
C ARG A 43 7.75 -0.69 7.60
N GLY A 44 6.86 -0.02 8.31
CA GLY A 44 6.59 -0.26 9.72
C GLY A 44 5.65 0.79 10.28
N VAL A 45 5.16 0.50 11.48
CA VAL A 45 4.30 1.38 12.26
C VAL A 45 4.85 1.43 13.68
N MET A 46 5.12 2.62 14.20
CA MET A 46 5.43 2.82 15.62
C MET A 46 4.13 3.09 16.37
N ILE A 47 3.80 2.24 17.33
CA ILE A 47 2.62 2.39 18.21
C ILE A 47 3.12 2.81 19.60
N LEU A 48 2.70 3.98 20.06
CA LEU A 48 3.11 4.56 21.35
C LEU A 48 1.96 4.71 22.34
N GLU A 49 0.74 4.80 21.85
CA GLU A 49 -0.44 4.95 22.69
C GLU A 49 -1.08 3.59 22.99
N ASN A 50 -1.59 3.45 24.21
CA ASN A 50 -2.44 2.34 24.61
C ASN A 50 -3.88 2.88 24.68
N GLU A 51 -4.80 2.34 23.89
CA GLU A 51 -6.21 2.73 23.93
C GLU A 51 -7.02 1.87 24.92
N ASP A 52 -6.47 0.73 25.37
CA ASP A 52 -7.05 -0.08 26.45
C ASP A 52 -6.93 0.66 27.80
N GLN A 53 -8.03 1.29 28.22
CA GLN A 53 -8.09 2.10 29.44
C GLN A 53 -8.14 1.27 30.74
N ASP A 54 -8.34 -0.04 30.68
CA ASP A 54 -8.87 -0.80 31.81
C ASP A 54 -7.86 -1.51 32.72
N GLU A 55 -6.55 -1.51 32.46
CA GLU A 55 -5.63 -2.27 33.30
C GLU A 55 -4.52 -1.45 33.97
N TRP A 56 -4.79 -1.09 35.23
CA TRP A 56 -3.89 -0.37 36.13
C TRP A 56 -2.55 -1.10 36.42
N PHE A 57 -2.40 -2.37 36.01
CA PHE A 57 -1.23 -3.21 36.30
C PHE A 57 -0.81 -4.20 35.22
N SER A 58 -1.44 -4.25 34.05
CA SER A 58 -1.02 -5.16 32.97
C SER A 58 -0.14 -4.43 31.95
N LYS A 59 0.61 -5.22 31.19
CA LYS A 59 1.54 -4.70 30.19
C LYS A 59 0.75 -3.98 29.11
N LYS A 60 1.15 -2.73 28.80
CA LYS A 60 0.58 -1.92 27.70
C LYS A 60 0.62 -2.72 26.39
N LYS A 61 -0.52 -3.25 25.99
CA LYS A 61 -0.72 -4.09 24.82
C LYS A 61 -1.97 -3.62 24.10
N ASN A 62 -1.98 -3.83 22.79
CA ASN A 62 -3.09 -3.46 21.92
C ASN A 62 -3.42 -4.64 21.01
N ASP A 63 -4.68 -4.79 20.64
CA ASP A 63 -5.11 -5.73 19.60
C ASP A 63 -5.04 -5.01 18.24
N VAL A 64 -3.93 -5.16 17.53
CA VAL A 64 -3.59 -4.29 16.41
C VAL A 64 -4.04 -4.84 15.06
N LEU A 65 -4.75 -4.01 14.29
CA LEU A 65 -5.04 -4.22 12.86
C LEU A 65 -4.42 -3.10 12.03
N ILE A 66 -3.63 -3.46 11.01
CA ILE A 66 -3.06 -2.51 10.05
C ILE A 66 -3.60 -2.78 8.66
N THR A 67 -4.33 -1.81 8.13
CA THR A 67 -4.84 -1.82 6.76
C THR A 67 -4.34 -0.61 5.98
N THR A 68 -4.31 -0.72 4.66
CA THR A 68 -4.19 0.44 3.80
C THR A 68 -5.29 0.43 2.75
N THR A 69 -5.69 1.61 2.32
CA THR A 69 -6.53 1.80 1.14
C THR A 69 -5.76 2.64 0.15
N TYR A 70 -5.70 2.23 -1.11
CA TYR A 70 -5.13 3.06 -2.16
C TYR A 70 -6.11 3.27 -3.30
N GLN A 71 -5.94 4.38 -4.00
CA GLN A 71 -6.72 4.74 -5.17
C GLN A 71 -5.83 5.49 -6.17
N PHE A 72 -5.84 5.08 -7.43
CA PHE A 72 -5.10 5.76 -8.49
C PHE A 72 -6.09 6.45 -9.43
N GLY A 73 -5.96 7.77 -9.60
CA GLY A 73 -6.85 8.56 -10.45
C GLY A 73 -8.33 8.36 -10.08
N ALA A 74 -9.14 8.02 -11.07
CA ALA A 74 -10.57 7.71 -10.91
C ALA A 74 -10.87 6.21 -10.73
N GLU A 75 -9.85 5.36 -10.54
CA GLU A 75 -10.09 3.94 -10.28
C GLU A 75 -10.81 3.72 -8.93
N PRO A 76 -11.49 2.59 -8.75
CA PRO A 76 -12.07 2.22 -7.46
C PRO A 76 -10.96 2.05 -6.41
N PRO A 77 -11.19 2.45 -5.14
CA PRO A 77 -10.23 2.21 -4.08
C PRO A 77 -10.08 0.71 -3.80
N VAL A 78 -8.90 0.31 -3.35
CA VAL A 78 -8.61 -1.08 -2.95
C VAL A 78 -8.04 -1.08 -1.55
N GLN A 79 -8.70 -1.79 -0.66
CA GLN A 79 -8.20 -2.03 0.69
C GLN A 79 -7.29 -3.27 0.72
N ARG A 80 -6.24 -3.20 1.54
CA ARG A 80 -5.34 -4.29 1.85
C ARG A 80 -5.15 -4.44 3.34
N LEU A 81 -5.07 -5.68 3.78
CA LEU A 81 -4.66 -6.02 5.14
C LEU A 81 -3.16 -6.34 5.14
N HIS A 82 -2.43 -5.81 6.13
CA HIS A 82 -0.97 -5.96 6.26
C HIS A 82 -0.55 -6.67 7.55
N PHE A 83 -1.34 -6.49 8.61
CA PHE A 83 -1.01 -6.97 9.94
C PHE A 83 -2.29 -7.17 10.75
N MET A 84 -2.30 -8.21 11.56
CA MET A 84 -3.34 -8.47 12.55
C MET A 84 -2.73 -9.30 13.68
N GLN A 85 -2.77 -8.77 14.90
CA GLN A 85 -2.19 -9.44 16.06
C GLN A 85 -2.97 -9.06 17.31
N ASP A 86 -3.25 -10.03 18.15
CA ASP A 86 -3.70 -9.84 19.52
C ASP A 86 -2.54 -9.44 20.43
N ASP A 87 -2.84 -8.66 21.46
CA ASP A 87 -1.97 -8.51 22.62
C ASP A 87 -0.56 -7.97 22.24
N ALA A 88 -0.49 -7.16 21.18
CA ALA A 88 0.73 -6.62 20.59
C ALA A 88 1.38 -5.59 21.52
N GLU A 89 2.69 -5.74 21.79
CA GLU A 89 3.42 -4.80 22.63
C GLU A 89 3.55 -3.43 21.95
N LEU A 90 3.51 -2.35 22.74
CA LEU A 90 3.85 -1.02 22.23
C LEU A 90 5.25 -1.00 21.62
N GLY A 91 5.41 -0.20 20.57
CA GLY A 91 6.65 0.00 19.85
C GLY A 91 6.50 -0.27 18.35
N TRP A 92 7.61 -0.66 17.74
CA TRP A 92 7.69 -0.86 16.30
C TRP A 92 7.04 -2.18 15.86
N GLN A 93 5.97 -2.07 15.08
CA GLN A 93 5.25 -3.18 14.48
C GLN A 93 5.79 -3.53 13.10
N GLY A 94 5.91 -4.84 12.87
CA GLY A 94 6.47 -5.48 11.70
C GLY A 94 7.35 -6.68 12.10
N PRO A 95 7.69 -7.59 11.16
CA PRO A 95 7.37 -7.56 9.74
C PRO A 95 5.88 -7.82 9.45
N PHE A 96 5.41 -7.30 8.32
CA PHE A 96 4.05 -7.51 7.83
C PHE A 96 3.99 -8.77 6.98
N PHE A 97 2.86 -9.49 7.02
CA PHE A 97 2.67 -10.64 6.13
C PHE A 97 2.57 -10.23 4.66
N ASN A 98 2.07 -9.02 4.40
CA ASN A 98 2.15 -8.37 3.11
C ASN A 98 2.56 -6.92 3.36
N ASP A 99 3.68 -6.48 2.81
CA ASP A 99 4.13 -5.11 2.95
C ASP A 99 3.84 -4.25 1.70
N ILE A 100 3.30 -4.81 0.63
CA ILE A 100 2.98 -4.09 -0.60
C ILE A 100 1.57 -3.50 -0.48
N VAL A 101 1.48 -2.17 -0.49
CA VAL A 101 0.21 -1.43 -0.57
C VAL A 101 -0.32 -1.46 -2.00
N PHE A 102 0.54 -1.16 -2.95
CA PHE A 102 0.17 -1.05 -4.36
C PHE A 102 1.40 -1.27 -5.23
N SER A 103 1.17 -1.76 -6.45
CA SER A 103 2.20 -1.93 -7.47
C SER A 103 1.60 -1.73 -8.87
N LYS A 104 2.33 -1.06 -9.76
CA LYS A 104 1.99 -0.85 -11.17
C LYS A 104 3.25 -0.91 -12.03
N ARG A 105 3.17 -1.63 -13.16
CA ARG A 105 4.30 -1.81 -14.09
C ARG A 105 4.46 -0.65 -15.06
N ASP A 106 3.35 -0.16 -15.59
CA ASP A 106 3.30 0.84 -16.64
C ASP A 106 2.52 2.05 -16.12
N TYR A 107 3.23 3.03 -15.54
CA TYR A 107 2.63 4.28 -15.08
C TYR A 107 2.28 5.17 -16.28
N ASN A 108 1.04 5.66 -16.35
CA ASN A 108 0.62 6.58 -17.41
C ASN A 108 0.22 7.93 -16.81
N PRO A 109 1.10 8.95 -16.82
CA PRO A 109 0.82 10.23 -16.19
C PRO A 109 -0.35 11.00 -16.79
N LYS A 110 -0.92 10.60 -17.94
CA LYS A 110 -2.11 11.24 -18.55
C LYS A 110 -3.45 10.74 -17.98
N VAL A 111 -3.41 9.64 -17.24
CA VAL A 111 -4.59 9.01 -16.63
C VAL A 111 -4.37 8.88 -15.13
N ASP A 112 -3.16 8.53 -14.76
CA ASP A 112 -2.68 8.27 -13.41
C ASP A 112 -2.08 9.56 -12.80
N HIS A 113 -2.86 10.63 -12.69
CA HIS A 113 -2.33 11.91 -12.16
C HIS A 113 -2.14 11.94 -10.64
N THR A 114 -2.97 11.16 -9.92
CA THR A 114 -3.08 11.24 -8.47
C THR A 114 -3.07 9.85 -7.85
N LEU A 115 -2.19 9.62 -6.87
CA LEU A 115 -2.19 8.45 -6.01
C LEU A 115 -2.65 8.86 -4.61
N THR A 116 -3.83 8.41 -4.22
CA THR A 116 -4.32 8.52 -2.86
C THR A 116 -3.96 7.28 -2.08
N LEU A 117 -3.36 7.44 -0.90
CA LEU A 117 -3.06 6.37 0.05
C LEU A 117 -3.70 6.75 1.38
N ARG A 118 -4.31 5.79 2.05
CA ARG A 118 -4.78 5.89 3.44
C ARG A 118 -4.17 4.73 4.21
N ILE A 119 -3.44 5.03 5.27
CA ILE A 119 -3.00 4.01 6.24
C ILE A 119 -3.88 4.10 7.47
N GLN A 120 -4.37 2.97 7.91
CA GLN A 120 -5.26 2.88 9.06
C GLN A 120 -4.71 1.82 10.02
N VAL A 121 -4.48 2.24 11.26
CA VAL A 121 -3.99 1.43 12.36
C VAL A 121 -5.03 1.54 13.46
N TYR A 122 -5.61 0.41 13.82
CA TYR A 122 -6.66 0.31 14.82
C TYR A 122 -6.18 -0.54 15.99
N ASP A 123 -6.56 -0.11 17.18
CA ASP A 123 -6.77 -1.01 18.30
C ASP A 123 -8.16 -1.63 18.12
N ILE A 124 -8.31 -2.94 18.25
CA ILE A 124 -9.60 -3.61 18.07
C ILE A 124 -9.87 -4.45 19.28
N ASP A 125 -10.79 -4.01 20.12
CA ASP A 125 -11.21 -4.74 21.30
C ASP A 125 -11.58 -6.20 20.97
N LYS A 126 -10.75 -7.14 21.42
CA LYS A 126 -11.01 -8.59 21.41
C LYS A 126 -11.18 -9.16 20.01
N ILE A 127 -10.12 -9.09 19.19
CA ILE A 127 -10.07 -9.83 17.93
C ILE A 127 -10.20 -11.35 18.23
N PRO A 128 -11.17 -12.07 17.64
CA PRO A 128 -11.30 -13.50 17.87
C PRO A 128 -10.05 -14.26 17.44
N GLN A 129 -9.50 -15.10 18.31
CA GLN A 129 -8.33 -15.94 18.00
C GLN A 129 -8.49 -16.80 16.75
N GLU A 130 -9.70 -17.28 16.49
CA GLU A 130 -10.02 -18.04 15.27
C GLU A 130 -9.81 -17.22 14.00
N LEU A 131 -10.09 -15.91 14.05
CA LEU A 131 -9.84 -14.99 12.94
C LEU A 131 -8.33 -14.76 12.76
N ILE A 132 -7.58 -14.58 13.86
CA ILE A 132 -6.12 -14.44 13.84
C ILE A 132 -5.47 -15.66 13.24
N ASN A 133 -5.86 -16.85 13.70
CA ASN A 133 -5.34 -18.11 13.16
C ASN A 133 -5.74 -18.29 11.69
N GLY A 134 -6.99 -17.98 11.32
CA GLY A 134 -7.44 -18.05 9.93
C GLY A 134 -6.67 -17.11 8.99
N VAL A 135 -6.39 -15.88 9.42
CA VAL A 135 -5.55 -14.93 8.67
C VAL A 135 -4.10 -15.40 8.61
N ARG A 136 -3.56 -15.91 9.73
CA ARG A 136 -2.18 -16.42 9.84
C ARG A 136 -1.95 -17.60 8.89
N ASP A 137 -2.85 -18.57 8.89
CA ASP A 137 -2.77 -19.76 8.03
C ASP A 137 -2.85 -19.42 6.54
N MET A 138 -3.39 -18.24 6.21
CA MET A 138 -3.62 -17.79 4.85
C MET A 138 -2.76 -16.57 4.47
N MET A 139 -1.73 -16.22 5.24
CA MET A 139 -0.85 -15.05 5.00
C MET A 139 -0.21 -15.04 3.60
N SER A 140 -0.03 -16.20 2.97
CA SER A 140 0.47 -16.32 1.60
C SER A 140 -0.61 -16.23 0.51
N SER A 141 -1.89 -16.17 0.88
CA SER A 141 -3.03 -16.11 -0.04
C SER A 141 -3.39 -14.67 -0.41
N ALA A 142 -3.76 -14.46 -1.67
CA ALA A 142 -4.32 -13.18 -2.12
C ALA A 142 -5.63 -12.82 -1.37
N ALA A 143 -6.37 -13.80 -0.84
CA ALA A 143 -7.62 -13.56 -0.11
C ALA A 143 -7.42 -12.80 1.21
N VAL A 144 -6.25 -12.91 1.84
CA VAL A 144 -5.90 -12.13 3.05
C VAL A 144 -5.41 -10.75 2.66
N ALA A 145 -4.65 -10.64 1.57
CA ALA A 145 -4.17 -9.36 1.06
C ALA A 145 -5.33 -8.48 0.54
N PHE A 146 -6.42 -9.07 0.05
CA PHE A 146 -7.59 -8.38 -0.50
C PHE A 146 -8.89 -8.87 0.18
N PRO A 147 -9.32 -8.25 1.28
CA PRO A 147 -10.51 -8.68 2.03
C PRO A 147 -11.77 -8.80 1.16
N ALA A 148 -11.94 -7.92 0.17
CA ALA A 148 -13.06 -7.96 -0.77
C ALA A 148 -13.19 -9.29 -1.55
N ILE A 149 -12.08 -9.99 -1.77
CA ILE A 149 -12.07 -11.28 -2.49
C ILE A 149 -12.43 -12.44 -1.54
N ALA A 150 -12.31 -12.25 -0.23
CA ALA A 150 -12.36 -13.32 0.76
C ALA A 150 -13.71 -14.08 0.76
N ILE A 151 -14.85 -13.41 0.54
CA ILE A 151 -16.17 -14.07 0.44
C ILE A 151 -16.24 -15.04 -0.74
N TYR A 152 -15.59 -14.69 -1.85
CA TYR A 152 -15.73 -15.41 -3.12
C TYR A 152 -14.70 -16.52 -3.29
N ALA A 153 -13.61 -16.49 -2.52
CA ALA A 153 -12.50 -17.43 -2.63
C ALA A 153 -12.83 -18.86 -2.14
N GLY A 154 -14.02 -19.11 -1.57
CA GLY A 154 -14.49 -20.46 -1.18
C GLY A 154 -13.75 -21.12 0.01
N ALA A 155 -12.45 -20.85 0.16
CA ALA A 155 -11.59 -21.38 1.22
C ALA A 155 -11.72 -20.65 2.57
N VAL A 156 -12.55 -19.61 2.65
CA VAL A 156 -12.64 -18.70 3.81
C VAL A 156 -14.03 -18.68 4.43
N GLY A 157 -14.87 -19.70 4.16
CA GLY A 157 -16.30 -19.68 4.51
C GLY A 157 -16.60 -19.28 5.96
N PHE A 158 -15.69 -19.59 6.90
CA PHE A 158 -15.81 -19.20 8.30
C PHE A 158 -15.18 -17.83 8.65
N ALA A 159 -13.97 -17.52 8.16
CA ALA A 159 -13.24 -16.31 8.56
C ALA A 159 -13.57 -15.06 7.72
N ALA A 160 -14.02 -15.19 6.46
CA ALA A 160 -14.31 -14.05 5.60
C ALA A 160 -15.49 -13.20 6.09
N PRO A 161 -16.62 -13.79 6.53
CA PRO A 161 -17.70 -13.01 7.11
C PRO A 161 -17.28 -12.28 8.39
N ILE A 162 -16.36 -12.85 9.18
CA ILE A 162 -15.85 -12.25 10.40
C ILE A 162 -14.90 -11.09 10.06
N LEU A 163 -13.98 -11.30 9.11
CA LEU A 163 -13.05 -10.26 8.64
C LEU A 163 -13.79 -9.05 8.08
N LEU A 164 -14.80 -9.27 7.24
CA LEU A 164 -15.56 -8.17 6.66
C LEU A 164 -16.41 -7.45 7.69
N LYS A 165 -17.06 -8.17 8.61
CA LYS A 165 -17.72 -7.54 9.76
C LYS A 165 -16.74 -6.74 10.61
N LEU A 166 -15.51 -7.21 10.80
CA LEU A 166 -14.51 -6.47 11.54
C LEU A 166 -14.20 -5.15 10.82
N LEU A 167 -13.93 -5.20 9.52
CA LEU A 167 -13.65 -4.03 8.68
C LEU A 167 -14.82 -3.04 8.60
N ASP A 168 -16.05 -3.54 8.48
CA ASP A 168 -17.28 -2.74 8.42
C ASP A 168 -17.61 -2.04 9.75
N ASN A 169 -17.16 -2.61 10.88
CA ASN A 169 -17.40 -2.09 12.22
C ASN A 169 -16.18 -1.37 12.82
N LEU A 170 -15.13 -1.11 12.03
CA LEU A 170 -14.00 -0.29 12.49
C LEU A 170 -14.52 1.12 12.82
N ASN A 171 -14.52 1.45 14.11
CA ASN A 171 -15.01 2.73 14.61
C ASN A 171 -13.89 3.78 14.58
N GLU A 172 -14.22 5.05 14.39
CA GLU A 172 -13.25 6.15 14.46
C GLU A 172 -12.66 6.30 15.87
N HIS A 173 -13.38 5.83 16.90
CA HIS A 173 -12.96 5.91 18.30
C HIS A 173 -11.74 5.05 18.64
N ASP A 174 -11.48 3.97 17.91
CA ASP A 174 -10.40 3.01 18.22
C ASP A 174 -9.19 3.17 17.27
N SER A 175 -9.15 4.30 16.55
CA SER A 175 -8.09 4.59 15.59
C SER A 175 -6.84 5.16 16.27
N ILE A 176 -5.73 4.42 16.17
CA ILE A 176 -4.39 4.89 16.56
C ILE A 176 -3.82 5.81 15.47
N ILE A 177 -3.90 5.39 14.21
CA ILE A 177 -3.52 6.21 13.05
C ILE A 177 -4.61 6.09 11.99
N ASP A 178 -5.14 7.22 11.55
CA ASP A 178 -5.92 7.31 10.30
C ASP A 178 -5.34 8.43 9.43
N GLY A 179 -4.54 8.01 8.47
CA GLY A 179 -3.63 8.86 7.76
C GLY A 179 -3.83 8.83 6.26
N LYS A 180 -4.53 9.82 5.70
CA LYS A 180 -4.64 10.03 4.25
C LYS A 180 -3.49 10.90 3.71
N ILE A 181 -2.87 10.46 2.63
CA ILE A 181 -1.92 11.19 1.81
C ILE A 181 -2.32 11.11 0.34
N GLN A 182 -2.21 12.23 -0.37
CA GLN A 182 -2.46 12.34 -1.80
C GLN A 182 -1.15 12.81 -2.43
N LEU A 183 -0.65 12.03 -3.39
CA LEU A 183 0.59 12.26 -4.12
C LEU A 183 0.25 12.51 -5.60
N GLU A 184 0.82 13.54 -6.20
CA GLU A 184 0.42 14.04 -7.51
C GLU A 184 1.62 14.30 -8.41
N ARG A 185 1.43 14.10 -9.73
CA ARG A 185 2.45 14.41 -10.73
C ARG A 185 2.37 15.89 -11.12
N GLU A 186 2.84 16.75 -10.22
CA GLU A 186 2.81 18.21 -10.39
C GLU A 186 4.21 18.84 -10.41
N GLU A 187 4.28 20.15 -10.65
CA GLU A 187 5.52 20.94 -10.53
C GLU A 187 5.90 21.19 -9.06
N GLU A 188 7.20 21.34 -8.80
CA GLU A 188 7.72 21.62 -7.46
C GLU A 188 7.20 22.95 -6.90
N PHE A 189 7.04 23.00 -5.58
CA PHE A 189 6.65 24.17 -4.81
C PHE A 189 5.29 24.79 -5.18
N THR A 190 4.43 24.00 -5.84
CA THR A 190 3.01 24.35 -6.09
C THR A 190 2.12 24.10 -4.87
N GLY A 191 2.67 23.51 -3.80
CA GLY A 191 1.95 23.12 -2.59
C GLY A 191 1.31 21.72 -2.67
N HIS A 192 1.35 21.09 -3.84
CA HIS A 192 0.96 19.69 -4.05
C HIS A 192 2.06 18.76 -3.54
N LYS A 193 1.70 17.62 -2.93
CA LYS A 193 2.70 16.61 -2.56
C LYS A 193 3.05 15.81 -3.80
N LEU A 194 4.33 15.73 -4.13
CA LEU A 194 4.79 15.16 -5.37
C LEU A 194 4.81 13.63 -5.34
N LEU A 195 4.32 13.01 -6.41
CA LEU A 195 4.49 11.60 -6.69
C LEU A 195 5.91 11.37 -7.22
N GLN A 196 6.79 10.98 -6.29
CA GLN A 196 8.21 10.69 -6.52
C GLN A 196 8.66 9.54 -5.61
N PRO A 197 9.80 8.90 -5.86
CA PRO A 197 10.35 7.95 -4.91
C PRO A 197 10.74 8.67 -3.61
N SER A 198 10.19 8.22 -2.50
CA SER A 198 10.40 8.83 -1.18
C SER A 198 10.01 7.85 -0.07
N TYR A 199 10.44 8.15 1.16
CA TYR A 199 9.72 7.69 2.33
C TYR A 199 8.64 8.71 2.70
N CYS A 200 7.42 8.26 2.94
CA CYS A 200 6.33 9.10 3.46
C CYS A 200 6.05 8.70 4.90
N VAL A 201 6.17 9.65 5.83
CA VAL A 201 5.90 9.45 7.25
C VAL A 201 4.56 10.08 7.59
N VAL A 202 3.69 9.29 8.23
CA VAL A 202 2.33 9.69 8.59
C VAL A 202 2.18 9.58 10.10
N PHE A 203 2.07 10.73 10.77
CA PHE A 203 1.90 10.82 12.22
C PHE A 203 0.43 10.85 12.60
N ARG A 204 0.09 10.30 13.77
CA ARG A 204 -1.23 10.43 14.41
C ARG A 204 -1.60 11.91 14.57
N ASN A 205 -0.71 12.68 15.19
CA ASN A 205 -0.89 14.10 15.47
C ASN A 205 0.04 14.97 14.62
N PRO A 206 -0.32 16.24 14.33
CA PRO A 206 0.60 17.16 13.65
C PRO A 206 1.86 17.41 14.49
N VAL A 207 3.03 17.20 13.89
CA VAL A 207 4.34 17.41 14.54
C VAL A 207 5.05 18.62 13.94
N ASP A 208 5.94 19.23 14.72
CA ASP A 208 6.81 20.32 14.28
C ASP A 208 7.93 19.81 13.34
N GLU A 209 8.65 20.75 12.73
CA GLU A 209 9.88 20.48 11.96
C GLU A 209 11.05 20.08 12.87
N GLY A 210 12.14 19.57 12.28
CA GLY A 210 13.38 19.25 13.02
C GLY A 210 13.55 17.79 13.44
N PHE A 211 12.71 16.90 12.91
CA PHE A 211 12.85 15.45 13.08
C PHE A 211 13.53 14.81 11.86
N PHE A 212 14.11 13.64 12.09
CA PHE A 212 14.87 12.89 11.10
C PHE A 212 14.40 11.44 11.04
N LEU A 213 14.43 10.85 9.85
CA LEU A 213 14.26 9.42 9.64
C LEU A 213 15.65 8.75 9.65
N ASP A 214 15.89 7.86 10.61
CA ASP A 214 17.14 7.11 10.71
C ASP A 214 17.20 5.96 9.67
N LYS A 215 18.37 5.32 9.55
CA LYS A 215 18.59 4.17 8.66
C LYS A 215 17.72 2.94 8.98
N ASN A 216 17.16 2.87 10.19
CA ASN A 216 16.24 1.83 10.62
C ASN A 216 14.77 2.23 10.44
N LEU A 217 14.52 3.38 9.80
CA LEU A 217 13.20 3.96 9.56
C LEU A 217 12.46 4.38 10.84
N ARG A 218 13.22 4.73 11.89
CA ARG A 218 12.71 5.33 13.12
C ARG A 218 12.85 6.83 13.08
N ILE A 219 11.94 7.53 13.76
CA ILE A 219 11.99 8.99 13.87
C ILE A 219 12.84 9.36 15.08
N VAL A 220 13.82 10.23 14.87
CA VAL A 220 14.71 10.76 15.90
C VAL A 220 14.77 12.28 15.82
N ASP A 221 15.16 12.93 16.91
CA ASP A 221 15.42 14.37 16.94
C ASP A 221 16.86 14.72 16.45
N GLY A 222 17.22 16.00 16.56
CA GLY A 222 18.57 16.48 16.23
C GLY A 222 19.68 15.82 17.07
N ASP A 223 19.38 15.41 18.30
CA ASP A 223 20.29 14.79 19.27
C ASP A 223 20.30 13.25 19.19
N ASP A 224 19.67 12.66 18.16
CA ASP A 224 19.50 11.21 18.00
C ASP A 224 18.65 10.54 19.10
N LYS A 225 17.78 11.28 19.77
CA LYS A 225 16.81 10.72 20.71
C LYS A 225 15.56 10.24 19.97
N ASP A 226 15.05 9.08 20.35
CA ASP A 226 13.82 8.52 19.79
C ASP A 226 12.65 9.48 19.95
N PHE A 227 11.89 9.67 18.88
CA PHE A 227 10.61 10.37 18.90
C PHE A 227 9.59 9.57 19.73
N ARG A 228 8.94 10.26 20.69
CA ARG A 228 8.01 9.62 21.64
C ARG A 228 6.68 10.37 21.82
N GLU A 229 6.40 11.37 20.98
CA GLU A 229 5.22 12.21 21.18
C GLU A 229 3.92 11.57 20.69
N CYS A 230 3.96 10.81 19.58
CA CYS A 230 2.80 10.08 19.07
C CYS A 230 3.17 8.92 18.12
N SER A 231 2.20 8.06 17.84
CA SER A 231 2.35 6.99 16.84
C SER A 231 2.56 7.53 15.42
N TYR A 232 3.31 6.77 14.61
CA TYR A 232 3.56 7.11 13.21
C TYR A 232 3.74 5.87 12.33
N ALA A 233 3.46 6.01 11.04
CA ALA A 233 3.67 4.97 10.04
C ALA A 233 4.64 5.43 8.95
N VAL A 234 5.44 4.50 8.42
CA VAL A 234 6.39 4.77 7.34
C VAL A 234 5.98 4.00 6.08
N LEU A 235 5.71 4.74 5.00
CA LEU A 235 5.48 4.22 3.67
C LEU A 235 6.71 4.45 2.79
N ASP A 236 6.97 3.58 1.83
CA ASP A 236 8.11 3.65 0.91
C ASP A 236 7.60 3.57 -0.53
N VAL A 237 7.76 4.67 -1.26
CA VAL A 237 7.38 4.83 -2.67
C VAL A 237 8.61 4.54 -3.53
N GLN A 238 8.54 3.54 -4.40
CA GLN A 238 9.68 3.02 -5.14
C GLN A 238 9.47 3.06 -6.65
N ARG A 239 10.53 3.40 -7.39
CA ARG A 239 10.65 3.16 -8.83
C ARG A 239 11.13 1.75 -9.15
N LYS A 240 10.36 0.76 -8.70
CA LYS A 240 10.58 -0.67 -8.93
C LYS A 240 9.24 -1.35 -9.01
N TYR A 241 9.10 -2.36 -9.84
CA TYR A 241 7.93 -3.23 -9.80
C TYR A 241 8.19 -4.39 -8.84
N LYS A 242 7.32 -4.51 -7.84
CA LYS A 242 7.28 -5.67 -6.94
C LYS A 242 5.83 -6.03 -6.72
N GLU A 243 5.41 -7.15 -7.29
CA GLU A 243 4.11 -7.77 -7.02
C GLU A 243 4.25 -9.28 -7.27
N PRO A 244 3.76 -10.14 -6.38
CA PRO A 244 3.70 -11.58 -6.64
C PRO A 244 2.93 -11.91 -7.92
N LYS A 245 3.32 -12.99 -8.61
CA LYS A 245 2.59 -13.48 -9.78
C LYS A 245 1.13 -13.79 -9.39
N GLY A 246 0.17 -13.40 -10.22
CA GLY A 246 -1.27 -13.58 -9.99
C GLY A 246 -1.96 -12.43 -9.24
N TRP A 247 -1.25 -11.69 -8.39
CA TRP A 247 -1.85 -10.60 -7.60
C TRP A 247 -2.33 -9.41 -8.44
N GLU A 248 -1.79 -9.23 -9.64
CA GLU A 248 -2.30 -8.22 -10.58
C GLU A 248 -3.76 -8.50 -10.95
N ILE A 249 -4.11 -9.78 -11.14
CA ILE A 249 -5.47 -10.22 -11.46
C ILE A 249 -6.35 -10.12 -10.22
N ASP A 250 -5.88 -10.60 -9.07
CA ASP A 250 -6.63 -10.48 -7.81
C ASP A 250 -6.94 -9.02 -7.47
N LYS A 251 -6.00 -8.10 -7.66
CA LYS A 251 -6.23 -6.65 -7.52
C LYS A 251 -7.35 -6.14 -8.44
N LYS A 252 -7.38 -6.57 -9.71
CA LYS A 252 -8.43 -6.17 -10.66
C LYS A 252 -9.79 -6.77 -10.28
N VAL A 253 -9.79 -8.00 -9.79
CA VAL A 253 -10.98 -8.64 -9.21
C VAL A 253 -11.49 -7.84 -8.01
N ALA A 254 -10.62 -7.50 -7.05
CA ALA A 254 -10.99 -6.72 -5.87
C ALA A 254 -11.66 -5.40 -6.26
N LYS A 255 -11.06 -4.64 -7.19
CA LYS A 255 -11.66 -3.39 -7.71
C LYS A 255 -13.08 -3.58 -8.25
N LEU A 256 -13.31 -4.64 -9.02
CA LEU A 256 -14.65 -4.92 -9.56
C LEU A 256 -15.65 -5.32 -8.48
N LEU A 257 -15.22 -6.07 -7.47
CA LEU A 257 -16.07 -6.45 -6.35
C LEU A 257 -16.48 -5.26 -5.49
N GLU A 258 -15.55 -4.31 -5.27
CA GLU A 258 -15.82 -3.03 -4.62
C GLU A 258 -16.86 -2.21 -5.39
N GLU A 259 -16.71 -2.06 -6.71
CA GLU A 259 -17.69 -1.37 -7.56
C GLU A 259 -19.08 -2.01 -7.55
N LEU A 260 -19.12 -3.34 -7.48
CA LEU A 260 -20.37 -4.09 -7.37
C LEU A 260 -20.99 -4.01 -5.96
N GLY A 261 -20.30 -3.40 -4.99
CA GLY A 261 -20.71 -3.32 -3.59
C GLY A 261 -20.96 -4.70 -2.99
N GLY A 262 -20.17 -5.70 -3.37
CA GLY A 262 -20.35 -7.10 -2.94
C GLY A 262 -21.62 -7.79 -3.46
N LYS A 263 -22.32 -7.23 -4.45
CA LYS A 263 -23.52 -7.84 -5.04
C LYS A 263 -23.14 -8.92 -6.06
N GLY A 264 -23.65 -10.15 -5.87
CA GLY A 264 -23.47 -11.26 -6.81
C GLY A 264 -23.77 -12.62 -6.18
N LYS A 265 -23.88 -13.69 -6.98
CA LYS A 265 -23.92 -15.05 -6.44
C LYS A 265 -22.55 -15.38 -5.85
N SER A 266 -22.51 -15.65 -4.55
CA SER A 266 -21.31 -16.15 -3.88
C SER A 266 -20.97 -17.56 -4.39
N GLY A 267 -19.70 -17.80 -4.67
CA GLY A 267 -19.20 -19.08 -5.18
C GLY A 267 -17.85 -18.94 -5.87
N GLU A 268 -17.11 -20.04 -5.91
CA GLU A 268 -15.77 -20.09 -6.51
C GLU A 268 -15.80 -20.00 -8.04
N THR A 269 -16.83 -20.56 -8.69
CA THR A 269 -16.92 -20.62 -10.16
C THR A 269 -17.03 -19.24 -10.82
N PRO A 270 -17.89 -18.30 -10.38
CA PRO A 270 -17.90 -16.94 -10.92
C PRO A 270 -16.57 -16.19 -10.71
N LEU A 271 -15.91 -16.40 -9.58
CA LEU A 271 -14.61 -15.79 -9.29
C LEU A 271 -13.52 -16.33 -10.23
N HIS A 272 -13.50 -17.63 -10.47
CA HIS A 272 -12.57 -18.27 -11.40
C HIS A 272 -12.75 -17.73 -12.82
N PHE A 273 -13.99 -17.69 -13.31
CA PHE A 273 -14.31 -17.13 -14.62
C PHE A 273 -13.89 -15.65 -14.73
N LEU A 274 -14.10 -14.87 -13.68
CA LEU A 274 -13.67 -13.47 -13.63
C LEU A 274 -12.14 -13.35 -13.68
N ARG A 275 -11.41 -14.18 -12.92
CA ARG A 275 -9.94 -14.23 -12.95
C ARG A 275 -9.43 -14.59 -14.34
N GLU A 276 -9.98 -15.62 -14.98
CA GLU A 276 -9.61 -16.02 -16.34
C GLU A 276 -9.87 -14.90 -17.35
N THR A 277 -11.04 -14.25 -17.26
CA THR A 277 -11.41 -13.15 -18.15
C THR A 277 -10.45 -11.97 -18.00
N LEU A 278 -10.13 -11.60 -16.76
CA LEU A 278 -9.19 -10.52 -16.47
C LEU A 278 -7.75 -10.87 -16.84
N ASP A 279 -7.35 -12.12 -16.70
CA ASP A 279 -6.04 -12.60 -17.15
C ASP A 279 -5.89 -12.47 -18.66
N ALA A 280 -6.86 -12.98 -19.42
CA ALA A 280 -6.89 -12.84 -20.87
C ALA A 280 -6.87 -11.37 -21.31
N TYR A 281 -7.70 -10.53 -20.69
CA TYR A 281 -7.73 -9.09 -20.97
C TYR A 281 -6.40 -8.41 -20.63
N THR A 282 -5.77 -8.78 -19.51
CA THR A 282 -4.46 -8.25 -19.10
C THR A 282 -3.38 -8.62 -20.11
N LYS A 283 -3.35 -9.87 -20.58
CA LYS A 283 -2.45 -10.33 -21.64
C LYS A 283 -2.65 -9.55 -22.93
N PHE A 284 -3.91 -9.33 -23.33
CA PHE A 284 -4.22 -8.51 -24.50
C PHE A 284 -3.73 -7.06 -24.36
N GLN A 285 -3.95 -6.42 -23.21
CA GLN A 285 -3.46 -5.05 -22.96
C GLN A 285 -1.92 -4.97 -23.02
N LYS A 286 -1.23 -5.95 -22.43
CA LYS A 286 0.23 -6.04 -22.51
C LYS A 286 0.71 -6.20 -23.95
N LEU A 287 0.07 -7.05 -24.74
CA LEU A 287 0.38 -7.23 -26.16
C LEU A 287 0.15 -5.93 -26.95
N LYS A 288 -1.00 -5.28 -26.75
CA LYS A 288 -1.31 -4.00 -27.39
C LYS A 288 -0.24 -2.96 -27.04
N ARG A 289 0.15 -2.87 -25.77
CA ARG A 289 1.20 -1.95 -25.31
C ARG A 289 2.56 -2.28 -25.92
N ALA A 290 2.91 -3.56 -26.06
CA ALA A 290 4.14 -3.97 -26.73
C ALA A 290 4.16 -3.54 -28.20
N ILE A 291 3.03 -3.67 -28.92
CA ILE A 291 2.90 -3.20 -30.30
C ILE A 291 3.00 -1.67 -30.38
N GLU A 292 2.35 -0.95 -29.46
CA GLU A 292 2.44 0.51 -29.38
C GLU A 292 3.91 0.97 -29.18
N LEU A 293 4.64 0.34 -28.26
CA LEU A 293 6.05 0.64 -27.99
C LEU A 293 6.99 0.24 -29.13
N HIS A 294 6.70 -0.87 -29.82
CA HIS A 294 7.46 -1.30 -31.00
C HIS A 294 7.40 -0.27 -32.14
N ASN A 295 6.25 0.38 -32.31
CA ASN A 295 6.03 1.37 -33.35
C ASN A 295 6.51 2.79 -32.96
N GLU A 296 7.07 2.99 -31.76
CA GLU A 296 7.58 4.28 -31.31
C GLU A 296 9.01 4.51 -31.85
N GLU A 297 9.22 5.59 -32.63
CA GLU A 297 10.48 5.85 -33.36
C GLU A 297 11.70 6.05 -32.44
N ASP A 298 11.50 6.51 -31.21
CA ASP A 298 12.56 6.96 -30.29
C ASP A 298 12.49 6.26 -28.91
N LEU A 299 12.23 4.94 -28.92
CA LEU A 299 12.07 4.12 -27.72
C LEU A 299 13.33 4.11 -26.82
N LYS A 300 13.28 4.86 -25.70
CA LYS A 300 14.40 5.03 -24.75
C LYS A 300 13.90 5.01 -23.29
N GLY A 301 14.85 4.86 -22.36
CA GLY A 301 14.58 4.98 -20.92
C GLY A 301 13.57 3.95 -20.40
N PRO A 302 12.63 4.34 -19.52
CA PRO A 302 11.64 3.44 -18.92
C PRO A 302 10.78 2.69 -19.94
N LYS A 303 10.41 3.35 -21.04
CA LYS A 303 9.62 2.74 -22.11
C LYS A 303 10.35 1.58 -22.78
N LYS A 304 11.66 1.72 -23.04
CA LYS A 304 12.48 0.65 -23.59
C LYS A 304 12.59 -0.52 -22.61
N THR A 305 12.83 -0.24 -21.33
CA THR A 305 12.86 -1.27 -20.30
C THR A 305 11.54 -2.03 -20.23
N LEU A 306 10.40 -1.33 -20.23
CA LEU A 306 9.08 -1.96 -20.26
C LEU A 306 8.88 -2.81 -21.52
N TYR A 307 9.30 -2.33 -22.69
CA TYR A 307 9.21 -3.09 -23.93
C TYR A 307 10.03 -4.38 -23.88
N ASP A 308 11.29 -4.31 -23.45
CA ASP A 308 12.18 -5.47 -23.30
C ASP A 308 11.59 -6.49 -22.29
N GLU A 309 10.98 -6.02 -21.20
CA GLU A 309 10.26 -6.86 -20.23
C GLU A 309 9.03 -7.54 -20.84
N LEU A 310 8.25 -6.82 -21.65
CA LEU A 310 7.07 -7.38 -22.34
C LEU A 310 7.46 -8.42 -23.40
N LEU A 311 8.60 -8.24 -24.09
CA LEU A 311 9.14 -9.23 -25.03
C LEU A 311 9.64 -10.49 -24.31
N ALA A 312 10.16 -10.34 -23.09
CA ALA A 312 10.63 -11.46 -22.28
C ALA A 312 9.49 -12.25 -21.63
N ASP A 313 8.25 -11.74 -21.63
CA ASP A 313 7.09 -12.43 -21.05
C ASP A 313 6.72 -13.68 -21.88
N GLU A 314 7.03 -14.86 -21.34
CA GLU A 314 6.77 -16.17 -21.96
C GLU A 314 5.32 -16.37 -22.40
N GLU A 315 4.37 -15.75 -21.70
CA GLU A 315 2.95 -15.85 -22.04
C GLU A 315 2.60 -15.04 -23.29
N LEU A 316 3.38 -14.00 -23.61
CA LEU A 316 3.17 -13.11 -24.74
C LEU A 316 3.95 -13.54 -25.99
N LYS A 317 5.06 -14.29 -25.84
CA LYS A 317 5.94 -14.69 -26.96
C LYS A 317 5.23 -15.31 -28.16
N LYS A 318 4.12 -16.02 -27.94
CA LYS A 318 3.36 -16.66 -29.03
C LYS A 318 2.55 -15.68 -29.89
N PHE A 319 2.39 -14.45 -29.43
CA PHE A 319 1.52 -13.43 -30.04
C PHE A 319 2.27 -12.17 -30.45
N LEU A 320 3.53 -12.02 -30.04
CA LEU A 320 4.35 -10.88 -30.42
C LEU A 320 4.74 -10.97 -31.90
N PRO A 321 4.66 -9.84 -32.65
CA PRO A 321 5.21 -9.80 -34.00
C PRO A 321 6.71 -10.05 -33.92
N LEU A 322 7.17 -11.07 -34.66
CA LEU A 322 8.59 -11.39 -34.82
C LEU A 322 9.35 -10.26 -35.54
#